data_AF-A0A1J5J888-F1
#
_entry.id   AF-A0A1J5J888-F1
#
_cell.length_a   1.000
_cell.length_b   1.000
_cell.length_c   1.000
_cell.angle_alpha   90.00
_cell.angle_beta   90.00
_cell.angle_gamma   90.00
#
_symmetry.space_group_name_H-M   'P 1'
#
loop_
_entity.id
_entity.type
_entity.pdbx_description
1 polymer ?
#
loop_
_entity_poly.entity_id
_entity_poly.type
_entity_poly.pdbx_seq_one_letter_code
_entity_poly.pdbx_strand_id
1 'polypeptide(L)'
;MEIKNIYIYGIYGVLILMLLSTSVSAYCSASSGTCNEEHIIKVELNTGSQSSTYDSPCGHDYSGSVLTTLSKGQTYTLKVTRKTIGGWTEYVKAWIDFNKNGVFTDSGEEINLGSYTFPGIGGTYIYSATFTVPSSATSGNLKMRVILKYNAAPTSYESFSYGEVEDYTVAISGSSSGSESAQVNSGNMPWSGYFWPMLDKNSPGCTSTQHNLYETGGPMQDYDTYSTNLGGIIVLIPLHGP
;
A
#
# COMPACT_ATOMS: atom_id res chain seq x y z
N MET A 1 53.88 -39.07 -26.33
CA MET A 1 54.47 -37.75 -26.05
C MET A 1 53.29 -36.80 -25.92
N GLU A 2 52.99 -36.39 -24.68
CA GLU A 2 51.75 -35.72 -24.27
C GLU A 2 51.68 -34.28 -24.78
N ILE A 3 50.51 -33.90 -25.28
CA ILE A 3 50.08 -32.51 -25.46
C ILE A 3 49.31 -32.12 -24.19
N LYS A 4 49.71 -31.04 -23.51
CA LYS A 4 48.83 -30.34 -22.56
C LYS A 4 48.94 -28.84 -22.78
N ASN A 5 48.02 -28.33 -23.59
CA ASN A 5 47.65 -26.91 -23.62
C ASN A 5 46.97 -26.58 -22.28
N ILE A 6 47.60 -25.72 -21.49
CA ILE A 6 47.00 -25.13 -20.29
C ILE A 6 46.06 -24.02 -20.75
N TYR A 7 44.76 -24.28 -20.65
CA TYR A 7 43.72 -23.26 -20.77
C TYR A 7 43.44 -22.70 -19.39
N ILE A 8 43.74 -21.42 -19.19
CA ILE A 8 43.36 -20.65 -18.01
C ILE A 8 41.88 -20.29 -18.16
N TYR A 9 40.98 -21.04 -17.52
CA TYR A 9 39.60 -20.61 -17.28
C TYR A 9 39.23 -21.00 -15.86
N GLY A 10 39.08 -20.01 -14.98
CA GLY A 10 38.73 -20.32 -13.60
C GLY A 10 38.54 -19.14 -12.67
N ILE A 11 38.08 -17.99 -13.16
CA ILE A 11 37.53 -16.93 -12.29
C ILE A 11 36.42 -16.20 -13.05
N TYR A 12 35.36 -16.93 -13.44
CA TYR A 12 34.07 -16.27 -13.61
C TYR A 12 33.57 -15.98 -12.21
N GLY A 13 33.67 -14.70 -11.85
CA GLY A 13 33.33 -14.17 -10.55
C GLY A 13 31.98 -14.70 -10.11
N VAL A 14 31.95 -15.21 -8.88
CA VAL A 14 30.72 -15.30 -8.11
C VAL A 14 30.21 -13.86 -8.01
N LEU A 15 29.30 -13.49 -8.93
CA LEU A 15 28.46 -12.34 -8.77
C LEU A 15 27.58 -12.68 -7.57
N ILE A 16 28.10 -12.40 -6.38
CA ILE A 16 27.27 -12.20 -5.20
C ILE A 16 26.33 -11.07 -5.61
N LEU A 17 25.12 -11.48 -5.99
CA LEU A 17 23.96 -10.62 -5.96
C LEU A 17 23.87 -10.21 -4.49
N MET A 18 24.51 -9.08 -4.16
CA MET A 18 24.22 -8.39 -2.92
C MET A 18 22.70 -8.25 -2.93
N LEU A 19 22.03 -9.04 -2.09
CA LEU A 19 20.72 -8.65 -1.61
C LEU A 19 20.95 -7.23 -1.10
N LEU A 20 20.47 -6.25 -1.86
CA LEU A 20 20.12 -4.97 -1.28
C LEU A 20 19.10 -5.35 -0.21
N SER A 21 19.56 -5.49 1.02
CA SER A 21 18.71 -5.34 2.18
C SER A 21 18.16 -3.94 2.02
N THR A 22 16.95 -3.83 1.45
CA THR A 22 16.22 -2.57 1.41
C THR A 22 16.10 -2.18 2.86
N SER A 23 16.89 -1.18 3.23
CA SER A 23 16.79 -0.43 4.47
C SER A 23 15.32 -0.27 4.81
N VAL A 24 14.96 -0.52 6.07
CA VAL A 24 13.67 -0.13 6.64
C VAL A 24 13.35 1.25 6.06
N SER A 25 12.30 1.34 5.23
CA SER A 25 12.01 2.55 4.48
C SER A 25 11.73 3.66 5.48
N ALA A 26 12.74 4.47 5.75
CA ALA A 26 12.62 5.61 6.63
C ALA A 26 11.87 6.65 5.81
N TYR A 27 10.60 6.88 6.17
CA TYR A 27 9.81 7.93 5.58
C TYR A 27 10.59 9.24 5.63
N CYS A 28 10.58 9.99 4.54
CA CYS A 28 11.17 11.34 4.54
C CYS A 28 10.56 12.14 5.70
N SER A 29 11.39 12.87 6.44
CA SER A 29 10.94 13.58 7.64
C SER A 29 10.11 14.81 7.29
N ALA A 30 9.07 15.07 8.08
CA ALA A 30 8.43 16.38 8.17
C ALA A 30 8.53 16.88 9.62
N SER A 31 8.65 18.19 9.80
CA SER A 31 8.83 18.78 11.13
C SER A 31 8.26 20.20 11.21
N SER A 32 7.62 20.52 12.34
CA SER A 32 7.25 21.90 12.68
C SER A 32 8.17 22.47 13.75
N GLY A 33 8.44 23.78 13.68
CA GLY A 33 9.16 24.52 14.72
C GLY A 33 8.31 24.84 15.94
N THR A 34 7.03 25.18 15.77
CA THR A 34 6.17 25.72 16.83
C THR A 34 4.70 25.41 16.57
N CYS A 35 3.95 25.12 17.65
CA CYS A 35 2.55 24.66 17.66
C CYS A 35 1.77 25.16 18.90
N ASN A 36 2.34 26.10 19.65
CA ASN A 36 1.71 26.68 20.84
C ASN A 36 0.51 27.57 20.50
N GLU A 37 0.48 28.09 19.28
CA GLU A 37 -0.58 28.95 18.76
C GLU A 37 -1.62 28.15 17.96
N GLU A 38 -1.18 27.07 17.30
CA GLU A 38 -2.00 26.15 16.51
C GLU A 38 -1.50 24.70 16.63
N HIS A 39 -2.42 23.77 16.89
CA HIS A 39 -2.09 22.34 16.96
C HIS A 39 -3.33 21.49 16.64
N ILE A 40 -3.08 20.27 16.17
CA ILE A 40 -4.06 19.22 16.08
C ILE A 40 -4.41 18.79 17.51
N ILE A 41 -5.70 18.54 17.74
CA ILE A 41 -6.20 18.02 19.02
C ILE A 41 -6.92 16.68 18.87
N LYS A 42 -7.30 16.33 17.63
CA LYS A 42 -8.01 15.08 17.36
C LYS A 42 -7.89 14.68 15.90
N VAL A 43 -7.60 13.41 15.66
CA VAL A 43 -7.73 12.77 14.34
C VAL A 43 -8.74 11.63 14.46
N GLU A 44 -9.74 11.62 13.59
CA GLU A 44 -10.79 10.59 13.54
C GLU A 44 -10.85 9.99 12.14
N LEU A 45 -10.83 8.65 12.07
CA LEU A 45 -10.92 7.91 10.82
C LEU A 45 -11.62 6.58 11.06
N ASN A 46 -12.69 6.32 10.30
CA ASN A 46 -13.55 5.16 10.48
C ASN A 46 -14.03 5.04 11.93
N THR A 47 -13.73 3.94 12.62
CA THR A 47 -14.04 3.72 14.05
C THR A 47 -12.92 4.19 15.00
N GLY A 48 -11.78 4.60 14.44
CA GLY A 48 -10.60 5.04 15.19
C GLY A 48 -10.63 6.53 15.51
N SER A 49 -10.06 6.87 16.67
CA SER A 49 -9.87 8.24 17.10
C SER A 49 -8.62 8.34 17.96
N GLN A 50 -7.78 9.35 17.71
CA GLN A 50 -6.67 9.73 18.58
C GLN A 50 -6.87 11.18 19.00
N SER A 51 -6.75 11.46 20.30
CA SER A 51 -6.68 12.84 20.80
C SER A 51 -5.23 13.19 21.08
N SER A 52 -4.90 14.45 20.85
CA SER A 52 -3.59 15.03 21.13
C SER A 52 -3.78 16.32 21.93
N THR A 53 -2.75 16.66 22.69
CA THR A 53 -2.65 17.95 23.37
C THR A 53 -1.52 18.71 22.73
N TYR A 54 -1.53 20.04 22.86
CA TYR A 54 -0.30 20.80 22.66
C TYR A 54 0.81 20.22 23.54
N ASP A 55 1.87 19.75 22.89
CA ASP A 55 3.12 19.36 23.51
C ASP A 55 4.28 19.70 22.57
N SER A 56 5.43 20.04 23.16
CA SER A 56 6.67 20.27 22.42
C SER A 56 7.56 19.04 22.60
N PRO A 57 8.04 18.42 21.51
CA PRO A 57 8.12 18.94 20.15
C PRO A 57 6.80 18.85 19.36
N CYS A 58 6.62 19.74 18.38
CA CYS A 58 5.45 19.85 17.50
C CYS A 58 5.38 18.77 16.41
N GLY A 59 5.78 17.56 16.79
CA GLY A 59 5.85 16.36 15.97
C GLY A 59 5.55 15.14 16.85
N HIS A 60 4.45 14.46 16.57
CA HIS A 60 4.00 13.30 17.34
C HIS A 60 3.97 12.04 16.48
N ASP A 61 4.47 10.93 17.02
CA ASP A 61 4.35 9.61 16.39
C ASP A 61 3.45 8.69 17.22
N TYR A 62 2.22 8.52 16.75
CA TYR A 62 1.22 7.61 17.30
C TYR A 62 1.24 6.23 16.61
N SER A 63 2.27 5.92 15.83
CA SER A 63 2.38 4.66 15.07
C SER A 63 2.67 3.43 15.94
N GLY A 64 2.79 3.58 17.26
CA GLY A 64 2.91 2.45 18.19
C GLY A 64 1.64 1.59 18.28
N SER A 65 0.50 2.11 17.84
CA SER A 65 -0.79 1.40 17.80
C SER A 65 -1.54 1.66 16.50
N VAL A 66 -2.33 0.68 16.06
CA VAL A 66 -3.21 0.82 14.89
C VAL A 66 -4.39 1.73 15.27
N LEU A 67 -4.54 2.85 14.56
CA LEU A 67 -5.65 3.79 14.73
C LEU A 67 -6.98 3.16 14.32
N THR A 68 -7.01 2.54 13.14
CA THR A 68 -8.20 1.88 12.60
C THR A 68 -7.84 0.87 11.50
N THR A 69 -8.82 0.05 11.12
CA THR A 69 -8.74 -0.83 9.94
C THR A 69 -9.64 -0.29 8.84
N LEU A 70 -9.11 -0.23 7.62
CA LEU A 70 -9.80 0.16 6.40
C LEU A 70 -9.87 -1.02 5.44
N SER A 71 -10.81 -0.96 4.50
CA SER A 71 -11.02 -1.98 3.48
C SER A 71 -10.71 -1.44 2.09
N LYS A 72 -10.04 -2.24 1.27
CA LYS A 72 -9.74 -1.88 -0.12
C LYS A 72 -11.01 -1.54 -0.91
N GLY A 73 -10.92 -0.51 -1.75
CA GLY A 73 -12.03 -0.03 -2.57
C GLY A 73 -13.14 0.70 -1.82
N GLN A 74 -13.05 0.83 -0.49
CA GLN A 74 -14.05 1.54 0.31
C GLN A 74 -13.68 3.02 0.49
N THR A 75 -14.72 3.85 0.60
CA THR A 75 -14.59 5.28 0.84
C THR A 75 -14.76 5.59 2.32
N TYR A 76 -13.85 6.40 2.85
CA TYR A 76 -13.86 6.86 4.24
C TYR A 76 -13.79 8.38 4.31
N THR A 77 -14.21 8.93 5.46
CA THR A 77 -14.03 10.35 5.78
C THR A 77 -12.97 10.46 6.87
N LEU A 78 -11.90 11.20 6.59
CA LEU A 78 -10.92 11.64 7.58
C LEU A 78 -11.39 12.97 8.18
N LYS A 79 -11.37 13.08 9.50
CA LYS A 79 -11.59 14.34 10.20
C LYS A 79 -10.39 14.69 11.06
N VAL A 80 -9.98 15.95 10.97
CA VAL A 80 -8.89 16.52 11.77
C VAL A 80 -9.43 17.73 12.50
N THR A 81 -9.44 17.66 13.82
CA THR A 81 -9.81 18.77 14.69
C THR A 81 -8.55 19.45 15.16
N ARG A 82 -8.49 20.77 14.99
CA ARG A 82 -7.42 21.61 15.51
C ARG A 82 -7.92 22.58 16.56
N LYS A 83 -6.99 23.13 17.33
CA LYS A 83 -7.18 24.30 18.18
C LYS A 83 -6.23 25.41 17.73
N THR A 84 -6.71 26.64 17.72
CA THR A 84 -5.92 27.85 17.44
C THR A 84 -6.22 28.93 18.47
N ILE A 85 -5.30 29.86 18.69
CA ILE A 85 -5.52 31.09 19.46
C ILE A 85 -5.77 32.33 18.57
N GLY A 86 -5.60 32.21 17.25
CA GLY A 86 -5.69 33.33 16.30
C GLY A 86 -6.45 32.99 15.01
N GLY A 87 -6.82 34.05 14.29
CA GLY A 87 -7.61 34.01 13.05
C GLY A 87 -6.76 33.85 11.80
N TRP A 88 -5.95 32.79 11.74
CA TRP A 88 -5.01 32.55 10.65
C TRP A 88 -5.54 31.58 9.59
N THR A 89 -5.06 31.74 8.36
CA THR A 89 -5.31 30.82 7.25
C THR A 89 -4.42 29.60 7.37
N GLU A 90 -5.04 28.44 7.45
CA GLU A 90 -4.37 27.21 7.84
C GLU A 90 -4.77 26.08 6.92
N TYR A 91 -3.81 25.20 6.66
CA TYR A 91 -3.91 24.16 5.67
C TYR A 91 -3.71 22.82 6.34
N VAL A 92 -4.58 21.86 6.01
CA VAL A 92 -4.46 20.50 6.52
C VAL A 92 -4.41 19.54 5.34
N LYS A 93 -3.38 18.70 5.32
CA LYS A 93 -3.31 17.55 4.43
C LYS A 93 -2.95 16.31 5.22
N ALA A 94 -3.32 15.16 4.67
CA ALA A 94 -2.85 13.88 5.12
C ALA A 94 -2.33 13.04 3.95
N TRP A 95 -1.55 12.03 4.26
CA TRP A 95 -1.07 11.03 3.30
C TRP A 95 -1.19 9.64 3.89
N ILE A 96 -1.50 8.64 3.07
CA ILE A 96 -1.41 7.22 3.44
C ILE A 96 -0.54 6.53 2.38
N ASP A 97 0.54 5.89 2.82
CA ASP A 97 1.43 5.12 1.94
C ASP A 97 0.76 3.80 1.58
N PHE A 98 -0.08 3.83 0.53
CA PHE A 98 -0.92 2.70 0.16
C PHE A 98 -0.13 1.56 -0.46
N ASN A 99 1.02 1.85 -1.07
CA ASN A 99 1.85 0.83 -1.72
C ASN A 99 2.96 0.27 -0.80
N LYS A 100 3.18 0.90 0.36
CA LYS A 100 4.16 0.53 1.40
C LYS A 100 5.62 0.72 0.94
N ASN A 101 5.89 1.72 0.11
CA ASN A 101 7.25 2.02 -0.38
C ASN A 101 8.00 3.03 0.52
N GLY A 102 7.32 3.63 1.50
CA GLY A 102 7.83 4.65 2.43
C GLY A 102 7.97 6.05 1.83
N VAL A 103 7.29 6.30 0.72
CA VAL A 103 7.16 7.60 0.06
C VAL A 103 5.68 7.99 0.06
N PHE A 104 5.39 9.28 0.09
CA PHE A 104 4.02 9.83 0.11
C PHE A 104 3.69 10.66 -1.13
N THR A 105 4.58 10.65 -2.13
CA THR A 105 4.44 11.46 -3.36
C THR A 105 3.74 10.71 -4.47
N ASP A 106 3.33 9.46 -4.23
CA ASP A 106 2.66 8.67 -5.24
C ASP A 106 1.21 9.15 -5.45
N SER A 107 0.74 8.99 -6.68
CA SER A 107 -0.62 9.38 -7.05
C SER A 107 -1.64 8.58 -6.23
N GLY A 108 -2.56 9.29 -5.59
CA GLY A 108 -3.65 8.70 -4.79
C GLY A 108 -3.34 8.54 -3.30
N GLU A 109 -2.14 8.92 -2.84
CA GLU A 109 -1.77 8.86 -1.42
C GLU A 109 -2.11 10.14 -0.67
N GLU A 110 -2.12 11.29 -1.37
CA GLU A 110 -2.50 12.58 -0.78
C GLU A 110 -4.01 12.69 -0.56
N ILE A 111 -4.36 13.12 0.65
CA ILE A 111 -5.71 13.47 1.08
C ILE A 111 -5.69 14.95 1.44
N ASN A 112 -6.28 15.80 0.59
CA ASN A 112 -6.33 17.25 0.83
C ASN A 112 -7.60 17.61 1.63
N LEU A 113 -7.43 18.04 2.88
CA LEU A 113 -8.54 18.48 3.74
C LEU A 113 -8.87 19.97 3.58
N GLY A 114 -8.09 20.67 2.75
CA GLY A 114 -8.32 22.05 2.36
C GLY A 114 -7.68 23.06 3.32
N SER A 115 -8.18 24.29 3.21
CA SER A 115 -7.69 25.42 4.00
C SER A 115 -8.84 26.27 4.47
N TYR A 116 -8.75 26.80 5.68
CA TYR A 116 -9.75 27.70 6.21
C TYR A 116 -9.11 28.89 6.92
N THR A 117 -9.70 30.07 6.70
CA THR A 117 -9.44 31.28 7.48
C THR A 117 -10.65 31.47 8.39
N PHE A 118 -10.47 31.30 9.71
CA PHE A 118 -11.59 31.42 10.63
C PHE A 118 -11.69 32.84 11.18
N PRO A 119 -12.88 33.47 11.11
CA PRO A 119 -13.11 34.81 11.64
C PRO A 119 -13.28 34.74 13.16
N GLY A 120 -12.17 34.69 13.91
CA GLY A 120 -12.20 34.68 15.37
C GLY A 120 -10.81 34.72 16.00
N ILE A 121 -10.73 35.28 17.20
CA ILE A 121 -9.56 35.11 18.08
C ILE A 121 -9.72 33.75 18.75
N GLY A 122 -9.09 32.74 18.15
CA GLY A 122 -9.03 31.38 18.67
C GLY A 122 -10.31 30.56 18.51
N GLY A 123 -10.17 29.25 18.76
CA GLY A 123 -11.28 28.30 18.67
C GLY A 123 -10.83 26.89 18.29
N THR A 124 -11.82 26.01 18.21
CA THR A 124 -11.66 24.62 17.75
C THR A 124 -12.37 24.45 16.42
N TYR A 125 -11.67 23.90 15.43
CA TYR A 125 -12.18 23.78 14.06
C TYR A 125 -11.90 22.40 13.48
N ILE A 126 -12.84 21.92 12.67
CA ILE A 126 -12.79 20.58 12.06
C ILE A 126 -12.55 20.72 10.57
N TYR A 127 -11.51 20.07 10.07
CA TYR A 127 -11.25 19.80 8.66
C TYR A 127 -11.74 18.40 8.33
N SER A 128 -12.26 18.20 7.13
CA SER A 128 -12.71 16.88 6.69
C SER A 128 -12.50 16.68 5.21
N ALA A 129 -12.06 15.48 4.83
CA ALA A 129 -12.02 15.03 3.44
C ALA A 129 -12.47 13.58 3.32
N THR A 130 -13.12 13.29 2.20
CA THR A 130 -13.42 11.92 1.77
C THR A 130 -12.30 11.41 0.88
N PHE A 131 -11.92 10.15 1.05
CA PHE A 131 -10.97 9.46 0.16
C PHE A 131 -11.38 7.99 0.00
N THR A 132 -10.94 7.38 -1.09
CA THR A 132 -11.16 5.96 -1.37
C THR A 132 -9.85 5.21 -1.23
N VAL A 133 -9.83 4.12 -0.46
CA VAL A 133 -8.67 3.23 -0.38
C VAL A 133 -8.49 2.54 -1.74
N PRO A 134 -7.32 2.65 -2.40
CA PRO A 134 -7.08 1.97 -3.66
C PRO A 134 -7.32 0.47 -3.56
N SER A 135 -7.93 -0.13 -4.59
CA SER A 135 -8.10 -1.60 -4.66
C SER A 135 -6.76 -2.35 -4.70
N SER A 136 -5.69 -1.65 -5.13
CA SER A 136 -4.31 -2.11 -5.18
C SER A 136 -3.53 -1.88 -3.88
N ALA A 137 -4.12 -1.29 -2.84
CA ALA A 137 -3.41 -1.01 -1.59
C ALA A 137 -2.80 -2.28 -0.98
N THR A 138 -1.59 -2.17 -0.43
CA THR A 138 -0.88 -3.24 0.27
C THR A 138 -1.62 -3.58 1.57
N SER A 139 -1.89 -4.87 1.80
CA SER A 139 -2.55 -5.31 3.04
C SER A 139 -1.61 -5.19 4.25
N GLY A 140 -2.18 -4.99 5.45
CA GLY A 140 -1.43 -4.87 6.70
C GLY A 140 -1.25 -3.42 7.15
N ASN A 141 -0.30 -3.18 8.06
CA ASN A 141 -0.06 -1.87 8.65
C ASN A 141 0.70 -0.95 7.69
N LEU A 142 0.14 0.23 7.48
CA LEU A 142 0.66 1.32 6.66
C LEU A 142 0.74 2.61 7.49
N LYS A 143 1.64 3.51 7.11
CA LYS A 143 1.79 4.81 7.76
C LYS A 143 0.78 5.78 7.18
N MET A 144 0.15 6.56 8.04
CA MET A 144 -0.58 7.76 7.70
C MET A 144 0.11 8.96 8.34
N ARG A 145 0.27 10.05 7.60
CA ARG A 145 0.81 11.31 8.11
C ARG A 145 -0.26 12.39 7.99
N VAL A 146 -0.42 13.21 9.01
CA VAL A 146 -1.29 14.40 9.02
C VAL A 146 -0.41 15.62 9.30
N ILE A 147 -0.55 16.66 8.48
CA ILE A 147 0.17 17.93 8.66
C ILE A 147 -0.83 19.08 8.71
N LEU A 148 -0.76 19.85 9.79
CA LEU A 148 -1.33 21.18 9.91
C LEU A 148 -0.21 22.20 9.64
N LYS A 149 -0.45 23.17 8.77
CA LYS A 149 0.53 24.21 8.45
C LYS A 149 -0.11 25.57 8.24
N TYR A 150 0.51 26.59 8.84
CA TYR A 150 0.14 27.98 8.67
C TYR A 150 0.49 28.50 7.28
N ASN A 151 -0.46 29.22 6.66
CA ASN A 151 -0.28 30.11 5.50
C ASN A 151 0.25 29.46 4.20
N ALA A 152 0.37 28.14 4.13
CA ALA A 152 0.66 27.42 2.90
C ALA A 152 0.23 25.96 3.01
N ALA A 153 -0.15 25.39 1.86
CA ALA A 153 -0.41 23.95 1.75
C ALA A 153 0.86 23.15 2.08
N PRO A 154 0.78 22.13 2.97
CA PRO A 154 1.95 21.35 3.30
C PRO A 154 2.31 20.32 2.23
N THR A 155 3.58 19.91 2.20
CA THR A 155 4.08 18.72 1.50
C THR A 155 4.38 17.61 2.51
N SER A 156 4.41 16.35 2.07
CA SER A 156 4.60 15.20 2.97
C SER A 156 5.99 15.12 3.62
N TYR A 157 6.97 15.86 3.08
CA TYR A 157 8.34 15.98 3.59
C TYR A 157 8.78 17.45 3.54
N GLU A 158 8.70 18.15 4.66
CA GLU A 158 9.23 19.51 4.75
C GLU A 158 9.43 19.94 6.19
N SER A 159 10.21 21.00 6.38
CA SER A 159 10.33 21.71 7.65
C SER A 159 9.66 23.08 7.53
N PHE A 160 8.82 23.43 8.49
CA PHE A 160 8.08 24.69 8.53
C PHE A 160 8.02 25.25 9.94
N SER A 161 7.72 26.55 10.06
CA SER A 161 7.81 27.26 11.34
C SER A 161 6.62 27.02 12.26
N TYR A 162 5.41 26.92 11.71
CA TYR A 162 4.13 27.01 12.43
C TYR A 162 3.16 25.93 11.97
N GLY A 163 2.67 25.13 12.91
CA GLY A 163 1.80 23.99 12.68
C GLY A 163 2.29 22.72 13.38
N GLU A 164 1.89 21.56 12.88
CA GLU A 164 2.18 20.29 13.54
C GLU A 164 2.20 19.12 12.55
N VAL A 165 3.04 18.12 12.85
CA VAL A 165 3.09 16.85 12.14
C VAL A 165 2.67 15.73 13.09
N GLU A 166 1.68 14.93 12.70
CA GLU A 166 1.29 13.74 13.44
C GLU A 166 1.30 12.52 12.53
N ASP A 167 1.95 11.45 12.99
CA ASP A 167 2.06 10.20 12.28
C ASP A 167 1.26 9.09 12.98
N TYR A 168 0.64 8.22 12.18
CA TYR A 168 -0.31 7.19 12.59
C TYR A 168 -0.05 5.88 11.87
N THR A 169 -0.52 4.77 12.46
CA THR A 169 -0.65 3.49 11.75
C THR A 169 -2.11 3.22 11.39
N VAL A 170 -2.38 2.87 10.14
CA VAL A 170 -3.67 2.34 9.67
C VAL A 170 -3.47 0.93 9.15
N ALA A 171 -4.43 0.04 9.39
CA ALA A 171 -4.39 -1.32 8.85
C ALA A 171 -5.28 -1.42 7.61
N ILE A 172 -4.78 -2.03 6.53
CA ILE A 172 -5.57 -2.33 5.33
C ILE A 172 -5.95 -3.80 5.30
N SER A 173 -7.25 -4.06 5.08
CA SER A 173 -7.86 -5.39 4.99
C SER A 173 -8.60 -5.58 3.66
N GLY A 174 -8.86 -6.83 3.31
CA GLY A 174 -9.55 -7.23 2.08
C GLY A 174 -8.59 -7.73 0.97
N SER A 175 -9.10 -8.60 0.11
CA SER A 175 -8.40 -9.04 -1.10
C SER A 175 -8.48 -7.95 -2.16
N SER A 176 -7.45 -7.81 -3.00
CA SER A 176 -7.54 -6.99 -4.20
C SER A 176 -8.73 -7.50 -5.02
N SER A 177 -9.76 -6.68 -5.21
CA SER A 177 -10.88 -6.96 -6.12
C SER A 177 -10.40 -6.85 -7.58
N GLY A 178 -9.40 -7.64 -7.93
CA GLY A 178 -8.99 -7.95 -9.28
C GLY A 178 -9.39 -9.39 -9.55
N SER A 179 -10.67 -9.70 -9.50
CA SER A 179 -11.17 -10.86 -10.23
C SER A 179 -11.11 -10.47 -11.70
N GLU A 180 -9.96 -10.68 -12.35
CA GLU A 180 -9.97 -10.94 -13.78
C GLU A 180 -10.83 -12.18 -13.96
N SER A 181 -12.12 -11.98 -14.22
CA SER A 181 -12.90 -13.01 -14.84
C SER A 181 -12.31 -13.20 -16.23
N ALA A 182 -11.33 -14.11 -16.36
CA ALA A 182 -11.05 -14.71 -17.64
C ALA A 182 -12.34 -15.42 -18.05
N GLN A 183 -13.20 -14.71 -18.80
CA GLN A 183 -14.26 -15.35 -19.55
C GLN A 183 -13.53 -16.23 -20.57
N VAL A 184 -13.33 -17.51 -20.24
CA VAL A 184 -12.95 -18.51 -21.21
C VAL A 184 -14.15 -18.60 -22.15
N ASN A 185 -14.10 -17.88 -23.27
CA ASN A 185 -14.99 -18.15 -24.39
C ASN A 185 -14.70 -19.59 -24.82
N SER A 186 -15.59 -20.52 -24.48
CA SER A 186 -15.58 -21.90 -24.97
C SER A 186 -16.00 -21.97 -26.44
N GLY A 187 -15.44 -21.08 -27.26
CA GLY A 187 -15.52 -21.18 -28.71
C GLY A 187 -14.51 -22.21 -29.17
N ASN A 188 -14.99 -23.44 -29.41
CA ASN A 188 -14.39 -24.47 -30.27
C ASN A 188 -12.87 -24.34 -30.52
N MET A 189 -12.05 -24.96 -29.67
CA MET A 189 -10.66 -25.27 -30.03
C MET A 189 -10.63 -26.64 -30.70
N PRO A 190 -10.39 -26.76 -32.01
CA PRO A 190 -10.23 -28.05 -32.66
C PRO A 190 -8.94 -28.71 -32.15
N TRP A 191 -9.09 -29.89 -31.58
CA TRP A 191 -8.00 -30.69 -31.04
C TRP A 191 -7.10 -31.17 -32.18
N SER A 192 -5.89 -30.62 -32.29
CA SER A 192 -4.77 -31.30 -32.95
C SER A 192 -3.47 -30.91 -32.27
N GLY A 193 -2.75 -31.93 -31.79
CA GLY A 193 -1.71 -31.82 -30.79
C GLY A 193 -0.50 -30.99 -31.16
N TYR A 194 0.02 -30.30 -30.16
CA TYR A 194 1.43 -29.99 -30.01
C TYR A 194 1.77 -30.17 -28.53
N PHE A 195 2.54 -31.24 -28.24
CA PHE A 195 3.23 -31.40 -26.97
C PHE A 195 4.34 -30.34 -26.90
N TRP A 196 4.18 -29.34 -26.05
CA TRP A 196 5.28 -28.50 -25.58
C TRP A 196 5.92 -29.15 -24.36
N PRO A 197 7.23 -28.97 -24.11
CA PRO A 197 7.95 -29.74 -23.11
C PRO A 197 7.37 -29.45 -21.73
N MET A 198 7.09 -30.52 -20.99
CA MET A 198 6.65 -30.48 -19.59
C MET A 198 7.62 -29.62 -18.78
N LEU A 199 7.15 -28.53 -18.20
CA LEU A 199 7.83 -27.93 -17.05
C LEU A 199 7.78 -28.97 -15.93
N ASP A 200 8.94 -29.27 -15.33
CA ASP A 200 9.01 -30.25 -14.25
C ASP A 200 8.13 -29.83 -13.06
N LYS A 201 7.62 -30.82 -12.31
CA LYS A 201 6.77 -30.60 -11.13
C LYS A 201 7.53 -29.97 -9.93
N ASN A 202 8.80 -29.59 -10.12
CA ASN A 202 9.70 -29.19 -9.04
C ASN A 202 10.31 -27.78 -9.22
N SER A 203 9.76 -26.98 -10.13
CA SER A 203 10.18 -25.60 -10.34
C SER A 203 9.84 -24.72 -9.11
N PRO A 204 10.81 -24.02 -8.47
CA PRO A 204 10.55 -23.17 -7.32
C PRO A 204 9.65 -21.98 -7.69
N GLY A 205 8.46 -21.87 -7.10
CA GLY A 205 7.58 -20.70 -7.24
C GLY A 205 6.14 -20.98 -7.72
N CYS A 206 5.75 -22.23 -7.95
CA CYS A 206 4.35 -22.58 -8.20
C CYS A 206 3.62 -22.97 -6.91
N THR A 207 2.52 -22.28 -6.60
CA THR A 207 1.56 -22.70 -5.58
C THR A 207 0.39 -23.43 -6.24
N SER A 208 0.21 -24.71 -5.95
CA SER A 208 -0.99 -25.45 -6.38
C SER A 208 -2.17 -25.14 -5.46
N THR A 209 -3.32 -24.80 -6.02
CA THR A 209 -4.60 -24.76 -5.27
C THR A 209 -5.57 -25.69 -5.97
N GLN A 210 -6.13 -26.65 -5.23
CA GLN A 210 -7.18 -27.53 -5.75
C GLN A 210 -8.49 -26.74 -5.83
N HIS A 211 -9.12 -26.77 -7.00
CA HIS A 211 -10.44 -26.18 -7.23
C HIS A 211 -11.35 -27.24 -7.85
N ASN A 212 -12.51 -27.47 -7.23
CA ASN A 212 -13.57 -28.26 -7.84
C ASN A 212 -14.33 -27.38 -8.82
N LEU A 213 -14.26 -27.68 -10.12
CA LEU A 213 -15.07 -27.03 -11.14
C LEU A 213 -16.28 -27.91 -11.46
N TYR A 214 -17.47 -27.29 -11.50
CA TYR A 214 -18.71 -27.94 -11.88
C TYR A 214 -18.99 -27.65 -13.36
N GLU A 215 -18.93 -28.66 -14.22
CA GLU A 215 -19.61 -28.56 -15.52
C GLU A 215 -21.11 -28.75 -15.30
N THR A 216 -21.93 -27.84 -15.85
CA THR A 216 -23.39 -27.97 -15.79
C THR A 216 -23.82 -29.22 -16.55
N GLY A 217 -24.12 -30.30 -15.82
CA GLY A 217 -24.70 -31.55 -16.37
C GLY A 217 -23.70 -32.68 -16.66
N GLY A 218 -22.43 -32.56 -16.27
CA GLY A 218 -21.39 -33.60 -16.43
C GLY A 218 -20.95 -34.26 -15.11
N PRO A 219 -20.28 -35.43 -15.15
CA PRO A 219 -19.68 -36.04 -13.96
C PRO A 219 -18.54 -35.18 -13.40
N MET A 220 -18.31 -35.23 -12.09
CA MET A 220 -17.21 -34.51 -11.44
C MET A 220 -15.87 -34.91 -12.05
N GLN A 221 -15.13 -33.93 -12.58
CA GLN A 221 -13.76 -34.11 -13.03
C GLN A 221 -12.84 -33.26 -12.17
N ASP A 222 -11.82 -33.92 -11.62
CA ASP A 222 -10.84 -33.34 -10.72
C ASP A 222 -9.73 -32.73 -11.58
N TYR A 223 -9.49 -31.43 -11.43
CA TYR A 223 -8.51 -30.66 -12.20
C TYR A 223 -7.51 -29.98 -11.28
N ASP A 224 -6.22 -30.13 -11.59
CA ASP A 224 -5.20 -29.26 -11.02
C ASP A 224 -5.04 -28.03 -11.91
N THR A 225 -5.10 -26.84 -11.30
CA THR A 225 -4.78 -25.58 -11.97
C THR A 225 -3.44 -25.07 -11.47
N TYR A 226 -2.59 -24.66 -12.41
CA TYR A 226 -1.31 -24.05 -12.11
C TYR A 226 -1.34 -22.60 -12.59
N SER A 227 -0.95 -21.69 -11.70
CA SER A 227 -0.81 -20.26 -11.98
C SER A 227 0.65 -19.86 -11.79
N THR A 228 1.16 -19.00 -12.68
CA THR A 228 2.45 -18.36 -12.50
C THR A 228 2.26 -16.90 -12.09
N ASN A 229 3.21 -16.35 -11.33
CA ASN A 229 3.18 -14.97 -10.83
C ASN A 229 3.26 -13.88 -11.92
N LEU A 230 3.22 -14.25 -13.21
CA LEU A 230 3.32 -13.35 -14.36
C LEU A 230 2.01 -13.24 -15.17
N GLY A 231 0.87 -13.69 -14.63
CA GLY A 231 -0.43 -13.41 -15.23
C GLY A 231 -0.66 -14.08 -16.59
N GLY A 232 -0.14 -15.30 -16.81
CA GLY A 232 -0.27 -15.99 -18.09
C GLY A 232 -0.38 -17.51 -17.98
N ILE A 233 -1.41 -18.02 -18.66
CA ILE A 233 -1.75 -19.41 -19.01
C ILE A 233 -2.14 -20.33 -17.84
N ILE A 234 -3.46 -20.57 -17.73
CA ILE A 234 -4.04 -21.67 -16.98
C ILE A 234 -3.91 -22.93 -17.83
N VAL A 235 -3.10 -23.88 -17.38
CA VAL A 235 -3.05 -25.23 -17.97
C VAL A 235 -3.98 -26.12 -17.15
N LEU A 236 -5.03 -26.64 -17.79
CA LEU A 236 -5.91 -27.65 -17.19
C LEU A 236 -5.32 -29.02 -17.47
N ILE A 237 -4.95 -29.74 -16.41
CA ILE A 237 -4.51 -31.13 -16.51
C ILE A 237 -5.57 -32.01 -15.83
N PRO A 238 -6.25 -32.91 -16.57
CA PRO A 238 -7.16 -33.86 -15.95
C PRO A 238 -6.36 -34.81 -15.04
N LEU A 239 -6.81 -34.99 -13.79
CA LEU A 239 -6.13 -35.84 -12.80
C LEU A 239 -6.13 -37.34 -13.16
N HIS A 240 -6.94 -37.74 -14.14
CA HIS A 240 -7.02 -39.10 -14.64
C HIS A 240 -7.11 -39.05 -16.18
N GLY A 241 -6.09 -39.57 -16.86
CA GLY A 241 -6.18 -39.86 -18.29
C GLY A 241 -7.15 -41.01 -18.56
N PRO A 242 -7.53 -41.28 -19.83
CA PRO A 242 -8.16 -42.54 -20.18
C PRO A 242 -7.28 -43.74 -19.80
#